data_AF-A0A973FAW7-F1
#
_entry.id   AF-A0A973FAW7-F1
#
_cell.length_a   1.000
_cell.length_b   1.000
_cell.length_c   1.000
_cell.angle_alpha   90.00
_cell.angle_beta   90.00
_cell.angle_gamma   90.00
#
_symmetry.space_group_name_H-M   'P 1'
#
loop_
_entity.id
_entity.type
_entity.pdbx_description
1 polymer ?
#
loop_
_entity_poly.entity_id
_entity_poly.type
_entity_poly.pdbx_seq_one_letter_code
_entity_poly.pdbx_strand_id
1 'polypeptide(L)'
;ERPRLTIASLTIAALLIGGIMSWFASGDPDGLEWSMAKTTGKEEFTGTNDALKDYLEGFQEKTAFLPDYSFATEPQTVSPEASPVNAGTSVSGIVGSLSVLVVAGGAGLLLGRKRKGIEPA
;
A
#
# COMPACT_ATOMS: atom_id res chain seq x y z
N GLU A 1 -22.70 10.89 20.95
CA GLU A 1 -21.83 9.81 20.44
C GLU A 1 -20.38 10.09 20.85
N ARG A 2 -19.61 9.09 21.29
CA ARG A 2 -18.26 9.31 21.84
C ARG A 2 -17.24 9.22 20.70
N PRO A 3 -16.75 10.34 20.11
CA PRO A 3 -15.90 10.33 18.92
C PRO A 3 -14.59 9.55 19.13
N ARG A 4 -14.14 9.44 20.38
CA ARG A 4 -12.96 8.65 20.78
C ARG A 4 -13.13 7.15 20.52
N LEU A 5 -14.32 6.60 20.73
CA LEU A 5 -14.58 5.17 20.50
C LEU A 5 -14.58 4.85 19.00
N THR A 6 -15.16 5.72 18.17
CA THR A 6 -15.19 5.55 16.71
C THR A 6 -13.78 5.59 16.11
N ILE A 7 -12.93 6.52 16.57
CA ILE A 7 -11.54 6.59 16.10
C ILE A 7 -10.76 5.35 16.55
N ALA A 8 -10.95 4.90 17.78
CA ALA A 8 -10.30 3.69 18.29
C ALA A 8 -10.71 2.45 17.49
N SER A 9 -12.00 2.26 17.20
CA SER A 9 -12.49 1.11 16.41
C SER A 9 -11.97 1.14 14.98
N LEU A 10 -11.93 2.31 14.34
CA LEU A 10 -11.37 2.45 12.99
C LEU A 10 -9.87 2.18 12.95
N THR A 11 -9.13 2.59 13.98
CA THR A 11 -7.69 2.32 14.07
C THR A 11 -7.42 0.83 14.21
N ILE A 12 -8.16 0.14 15.08
CA ILE A 12 -8.04 -1.31 15.25
C ILE A 12 -8.38 -2.03 13.94
N ALA A 13 -9.47 -1.64 13.27
CA ALA A 13 -9.85 -2.21 11.98
C ALA A 13 -8.76 -1.99 10.91
N ALA A 14 -8.20 -0.78 10.82
CA ALA A 14 -7.14 -0.47 9.86
C ALA A 14 -5.86 -1.28 10.10
N LEU A 15 -5.50 -1.54 11.36
CA LEU A 15 -4.35 -2.39 11.71
C LEU A 15 -4.61 -3.86 11.35
N LEU A 16 -5.80 -4.39 11.63
CA LEU A 16 -6.16 -5.77 11.27
C LEU A 16 -6.17 -5.96 9.75
N ILE A 17 -6.78 -5.03 9.02
CA ILE A 17 -6.87 -5.08 7.56
C ILE A 17 -5.47 -4.92 6.94
N GLY A 18 -4.70 -3.94 7.39
CA GLY A 18 -3.36 -3.66 6.86
C GLY A 18 -2.30 -4.68 7.26
N GLY A 19 -2.45 -5.35 8.41
CA GLY A 19 -1.47 -6.31 8.89
C GLY A 19 -1.74 -7.76 8.46
N ILE A 20 -3.01 -8.17 8.44
CA ILE A 20 -3.42 -9.56 8.20
C ILE A 20 -3.98 -9.74 6.79
N MET A 21 -4.86 -8.85 6.34
CA MET A 21 -5.46 -8.97 5.01
C MET A 21 -4.52 -8.56 3.88
N SER A 22 -3.42 -7.86 4.17
CA SER A 22 -2.38 -7.55 3.19
C SER A 22 -1.66 -8.80 2.67
N TRP A 23 -1.66 -9.90 3.42
CA TRP A 23 -1.15 -11.20 2.97
C TRP A 23 -1.91 -11.80 1.80
N PHE A 24 -3.18 -11.44 1.66
CA PHE A 24 -4.04 -11.89 0.56
C PHE A 24 -4.04 -10.90 -0.60
N ALA A 25 -3.24 -9.83 -0.53
CA ALA A 25 -2.98 -9.01 -1.71
C ALA A 25 -2.20 -9.87 -2.72
N SER A 26 -2.64 -9.87 -3.98
CA SER A 26 -2.00 -10.65 -5.04
C SER A 26 -0.54 -10.24 -5.15
N GLY A 27 0.36 -11.20 -4.98
CA GLY A 27 1.80 -11.01 -5.13
C GLY A 27 2.16 -10.78 -6.59
N ASP A 28 1.73 -11.69 -7.48
CA ASP A 28 1.99 -11.63 -8.93
C ASP A 28 0.88 -12.34 -9.73
N PRO A 29 0.48 -11.85 -10.92
CA PRO A 29 0.75 -10.51 -11.43
C PRO A 29 0.04 -9.43 -10.59
N ASP A 30 0.75 -8.34 -10.30
CA ASP A 30 0.20 -7.25 -9.51
C ASP A 30 -0.73 -6.34 -10.36
N GLY A 31 -1.36 -5.37 -9.70
CA GLY A 31 -2.27 -4.44 -10.38
C GLY A 31 -1.58 -3.55 -11.43
N LEU A 32 -0.25 -3.38 -11.34
CA LEU A 32 0.53 -2.62 -12.30
C LEU A 32 0.75 -3.44 -13.57
N GLU A 33 1.14 -4.70 -13.43
CA GLU A 33 1.26 -5.64 -14.55
C GLU A 33 -0.07 -5.80 -15.29
N TRP A 34 -1.20 -5.84 -14.59
CA TRP A 34 -2.52 -5.85 -15.24
C TRP A 34 -2.81 -4.59 -16.04
N SER A 35 -2.46 -3.43 -15.48
CA SER A 35 -2.67 -2.14 -16.15
C SER A 35 -1.75 -2.00 -17.37
N MET A 36 -0.51 -2.50 -17.27
CA MET A 36 0.45 -2.56 -18.37
C MET A 36 0.01 -3.56 -19.44
N ALA A 37 -0.44 -4.75 -19.05
CA ALA A 37 -0.96 -5.76 -19.97
C ALA A 37 -2.16 -5.24 -20.75
N LYS A 38 -3.05 -4.50 -20.09
CA LYS A 38 -4.23 -3.91 -20.74
C LYS A 38 -3.88 -2.81 -21.73
N THR A 39 -2.82 -2.05 -21.48
CA THR A 39 -2.41 -0.91 -22.32
C THR A 39 -1.45 -1.32 -23.44
N THR A 40 -0.59 -2.30 -23.22
CA THR A 40 0.43 -2.75 -24.18
C THR A 40 0.05 -4.02 -24.94
N GLY A 41 -0.97 -4.76 -24.46
CA GLY A 41 -1.41 -6.02 -25.05
C GLY A 41 -0.49 -7.21 -24.78
N LYS A 42 0.52 -7.06 -23.91
CA LYS A 42 1.46 -8.11 -23.48
C LYS A 42 1.66 -8.05 -21.97
N GLU A 43 1.71 -9.22 -21.32
CA GLU A 43 1.96 -9.30 -19.86
C GLU A 43 3.41 -8.94 -19.49
N GLU A 44 4.35 -9.12 -20.41
CA GLU A 44 5.73 -8.66 -20.26
C GLU A 44 6.09 -7.59 -21.30
N PHE A 45 6.72 -6.51 -20.83
CA PHE A 45 7.36 -5.49 -21.67
C PHE A 45 8.48 -6.13 -22.51
N THR A 46 8.14 -6.56 -23.73
CA THR A 46 9.10 -6.93 -24.80
C THR A 46 9.27 -5.78 -25.80
N GLY A 47 9.29 -4.54 -25.30
CA GLY A 47 9.19 -3.30 -26.08
C GLY A 47 10.44 -2.44 -26.06
N THR A 48 11.31 -2.63 -27.06
CA THR A 48 12.19 -1.68 -27.77
C THR A 48 13.16 -0.74 -27.00
N ASN A 49 13.10 -0.55 -25.69
CA ASN A 49 14.07 0.27 -24.95
C ASN A 49 14.46 -0.32 -23.58
N ASP A 50 15.24 -1.40 -23.58
CA ASP A 50 15.86 -1.97 -22.37
C ASP A 50 16.57 -0.90 -21.53
N ALA A 51 17.19 0.10 -22.19
CA ALA A 51 17.84 1.21 -21.50
C ALA A 51 16.89 2.07 -20.64
N LEU A 52 15.62 2.21 -21.02
CA LEU A 52 14.62 2.92 -20.20
C LEU A 52 14.18 2.05 -19.03
N LYS A 53 13.97 0.74 -19.26
CA LYS A 53 13.65 -0.21 -18.20
C LYS A 53 14.74 -0.23 -17.13
N ASP A 54 16.00 -0.40 -17.54
CA ASP A 54 17.16 -0.43 -16.65
C ASP A 54 17.33 0.89 -15.87
N TYR A 55 17.06 2.03 -16.51
CA TYR A 55 17.13 3.33 -15.85
C TYR A 55 16.02 3.51 -14.81
N LEU A 56 14.78 3.14 -15.14
CA LEU A 56 13.66 3.19 -14.20
C LEU A 56 13.82 2.19 -13.06
N GLU A 57 14.30 0.98 -13.35
CA GLU A 57 14.59 -0.06 -12.37
C GLU A 57 15.68 0.40 -11.40
N GLY A 58 16.80 0.94 -11.92
CA GLY A 58 17.87 1.48 -11.07
C GLY A 58 17.46 2.74 -10.30
N PHE A 59 16.48 3.50 -10.78
CA PHE A 59 15.90 4.61 -10.02
C PHE A 59 14.93 4.11 -8.94
N GLN A 60 14.12 3.10 -9.24
CA GLN A 60 13.22 2.44 -8.31
C GLN A 60 14.00 1.77 -7.19
N GLU A 61 15.05 1.02 -7.49
CA GLU A 61 15.90 0.36 -6.49
C GLU A 61 16.52 1.37 -5.49
N LYS A 62 16.87 2.57 -5.97
CA LYS A 62 17.43 3.63 -5.13
C LYS A 62 16.40 4.38 -4.29
N THR A 63 15.12 4.33 -4.66
CA THR A 63 14.05 5.10 -4.04
C THR A 63 13.07 4.23 -3.25
N ALA A 64 12.99 2.94 -3.57
CA ALA A 64 12.09 1.98 -2.96
C ALA A 64 12.61 1.60 -1.57
N PHE A 65 11.94 2.14 -0.55
CA PHE A 65 12.21 1.76 0.83
C PHE A 65 11.74 0.32 1.16
N LEU A 66 10.71 -0.16 0.45
CA LEU A 66 10.25 -1.56 0.48
C LEU A 66 10.10 -2.08 -0.96
N PRO A 67 11.17 -2.61 -1.59
CA PRO A 67 11.06 -3.25 -2.91
C PRO A 67 10.08 -4.42 -2.84
N ASP A 68 9.14 -4.48 -3.77
CA ASP A 68 8.09 -5.50 -3.85
C ASP A 68 7.37 -5.76 -2.52
N TYR A 69 7.10 -4.67 -1.80
CA TYR A 69 6.46 -4.70 -0.48
C TYR A 69 7.25 -5.50 0.57
N SER A 70 8.53 -5.77 0.34
CA SER A 70 9.44 -6.56 1.17
C SER A 70 10.64 -5.71 1.62
N PHE A 71 11.38 -6.19 2.63
CA PHE A 71 12.57 -5.47 3.10
C PHE A 71 13.76 -5.71 2.17
N ALA A 72 14.49 -4.65 1.81
CA ALA A 72 15.66 -4.72 0.94
C ALA A 72 16.84 -5.57 1.48
N THR A 73 16.82 -5.95 2.76
CA THR A 73 17.91 -6.64 3.48
C THR A 73 17.54 -8.06 3.91
N GLU A 74 16.45 -8.66 3.42
CA GLU A 74 16.27 -10.09 3.66
C GLU A 74 17.27 -10.86 2.78
N PRO A 75 18.25 -11.58 3.35
CA PRO A 75 18.98 -12.55 2.56
C PRO A 75 17.95 -13.49 1.96
N GLN A 76 18.10 -13.81 0.67
CA GLN A 76 17.40 -14.94 0.03
C GLN A 76 17.91 -16.24 0.67
N THR A 77 17.66 -16.44 1.98
CA THR A 77 17.82 -17.71 2.66
C THR A 77 16.72 -18.59 2.14
N VAL A 78 17.09 -19.41 1.18
CA VAL A 78 16.50 -20.71 0.85
C VAL A 78 15.34 -21.14 1.76
N SER A 79 14.22 -21.46 1.10
CA SER A 79 13.22 -22.48 1.48
C SER A 79 11.92 -21.97 2.12
N PRO A 80 10.77 -22.62 1.85
CA PRO A 80 10.27 -23.25 0.64
C PRO A 80 9.07 -22.45 0.08
N GLU A 81 8.53 -22.91 -1.03
CA GLU A 81 7.27 -22.43 -1.60
C GLU A 81 6.16 -22.23 -0.55
N ALA A 82 5.32 -21.22 -0.77
CA ALA A 82 3.98 -21.09 -0.20
C ALA A 82 3.85 -20.90 1.32
N SER A 83 4.63 -20.00 1.92
CA SER A 83 4.22 -19.40 3.20
C SER A 83 3.29 -18.20 2.90
N PRO A 84 1.99 -18.23 3.23
CA PRO A 84 1.07 -17.12 2.94
C PRO A 84 1.31 -15.89 3.84
N VAL A 85 2.39 -15.87 4.62
CA VAL A 85 2.70 -14.84 5.62
C VAL A 85 4.02 -14.19 5.27
N ASN A 86 3.99 -12.89 4.93
CA ASN A 86 5.17 -12.10 4.62
C ASN A 86 5.21 -10.87 5.54
N ALA A 87 6.32 -10.68 6.25
CA ALA A 87 6.48 -9.61 7.23
C ALA A 87 6.55 -8.22 6.56
N GLY A 88 7.13 -8.14 5.37
CA GLY A 88 7.15 -6.93 4.55
C GLY A 88 5.74 -6.50 4.13
N THR A 89 4.90 -7.42 3.66
CA THR A 89 3.53 -7.10 3.22
C THR A 89 2.64 -6.67 4.40
N SER A 90 2.87 -7.21 5.61
CA SER A 90 2.26 -6.69 6.83
C SER A 90 2.70 -5.27 7.15
N VAL A 91 4.01 -4.99 7.09
CA VAL A 91 4.57 -3.67 7.45
C VAL A 91 4.10 -2.61 6.47
N SER A 92 4.20 -2.89 5.17
CA SER A 92 3.72 -1.98 4.12
C SER A 92 2.21 -1.76 4.21
N GLY A 93 1.42 -2.81 4.47
CA GLY A 93 -0.03 -2.70 4.64
C GLY A 93 -0.44 -1.90 5.89
N ILE A 94 0.27 -2.03 7.01
CA ILE A 94 0.07 -1.21 8.22
C ILE A 94 0.41 0.26 7.93
N VAL A 95 1.56 0.53 7.32
CA VAL A 95 1.98 1.89 6.98
C VAL A 95 0.97 2.55 6.03
N GLY A 96 0.51 1.81 5.02
CA GLY A 96 -0.51 2.28 4.08
C GLY A 96 -1.85 2.57 4.76
N SER A 97 -2.36 1.64 5.57
CA SER A 97 -3.66 1.81 6.24
C SER A 97 -3.67 2.95 7.25
N LEU A 98 -2.58 3.14 8.01
CA LEU A 98 -2.41 4.28 8.92
C LEU A 98 -2.34 5.60 8.15
N SER A 99 -1.62 5.64 7.03
CA SER A 99 -1.52 6.84 6.19
C SER A 99 -2.90 7.28 5.67
N VAL A 100 -3.71 6.34 5.18
CA VAL A 100 -5.09 6.60 4.75
C VAL A 100 -5.95 7.11 5.91
N LEU A 101 -5.84 6.51 7.09
CA LEU A 101 -6.62 6.91 8.27
C LEU A 101 -6.28 8.35 8.68
N VAL A 102 -5.01 8.74 8.66
CA VAL A 102 -4.56 10.11 8.96
C VAL A 102 -5.14 11.10 7.95
N VAL A 103 -5.06 10.82 6.65
CA VAL A 103 -5.57 11.71 5.61
C VAL A 103 -7.09 11.84 5.68
N ALA A 104 -7.81 10.71 5.76
CA ALA A 104 -9.27 10.70 5.83
C ALA A 104 -9.78 11.34 7.12
N GLY A 105 -9.14 11.03 8.25
CA GLY A 105 -9.45 11.64 9.55
C GLY A 105 -9.19 13.15 9.56
N GLY A 106 -8.07 13.59 9.00
CA GLY A 106 -7.74 15.01 8.84
C GLY A 106 -8.78 15.75 8.00
N ALA A 107 -9.14 15.21 6.84
CA ALA A 107 -10.18 15.76 5.99
C ALA A 107 -11.54 15.84 6.71
N GLY A 108 -11.93 14.78 7.42
CA GLY A 108 -13.15 14.75 8.23
C GLY A 108 -13.17 15.81 9.33
N LEU A 109 -12.05 16.02 10.02
CA LEU A 109 -11.93 17.06 11.06
C LEU A 109 -12.00 18.47 10.47
N LEU A 110 -11.36 18.73 9.33
CA LEU A 110 -11.40 20.02 8.64
C LEU A 110 -12.83 20.36 8.17
N LEU A 111 -13.53 19.40 7.57
CA LEU A 111 -14.92 19.56 7.12
C LEU A 111 -15.89 19.70 8.31
N GLY A 112 -15.67 18.94 9.39
CA GLY A 112 -16.46 19.02 10.61
C GLY A 112 -16.34 20.36 11.34
N ARG A 113 -15.15 21.00 11.31
CA ARG A 113 -14.93 22.34 11.87
C ARG A 113 -15.69 23.42 11.10
N LYS A 114 -15.84 23.27 9.77
CA LYS A 114 -16.63 24.22 8.96
C LYS A 114 -18.13 24.16 9.25
N ARG A 115 -18.67 22.98 9.59
CA ARG A 115 -20.11 22.84 9.91
C ARG A 115 -20.50 23.49 11.24
N LYS A 116 -19.62 23.49 12.25
CA LYS A 116 -19.88 24.17 13.54
C LYS A 116 -19.83 25.70 13.48
N GLY A 117 -19.32 26.28 12.39
CA GLY A 117 -19.32 27.72 12.16
C GLY A 117 -20.58 28.24 11.46
N ILE A 118 -21.52 27.36 11.10
CA ILE A 118 -22.76 27.67 10.40
C ILE A 118 -23.91 27.13 11.25
N GLU A 119 -24.08 27.68 12.45
CA GLU A 119 -25.33 27.56 13.20
C GLU A 119 -26.06 28.89 13.02
N PRO A 120 -27.22 28.93 12.31
CA PRO A 120 -28.02 30.15 12.24
C PRO A 120 -28.62 30.43 13.62
N ALA A 121 -28.43 31.67 14.08
CA ALA A 121 -29.04 32.24 15.28
C ALA A 121 -30.57 32.29 15.19
#